data_AF-A0A9X9A949-F1
#
_entry.id   AF-A0A9X9A949-F1
#
_cell.length_a   1.000
_cell.length_b   1.000
_cell.length_c   1.000
_cell.angle_alpha   90.00
_cell.angle_beta   90.00
_cell.angle_gamma   90.00
#
_symmetry.space_group_name_H-M   'P 1'
#
loop_
_entity.id
_entity.type
_entity.pdbx_description
1 polymer ?
#
loop_
_entity_poly.entity_id
_entity_poly.type
_entity_poly.pdbx_seq_one_letter_code
_entity_poly.pdbx_strand_id
1 'polypeptide(L)'
;MRKVACANTYINKIKPIIRKTSFSQLKIDEIAKYMDISKATLYKRFSSKDEIIEAVVEDFMNYLLEGDADNQDESMSFTERFQKTFIHSLKCVTYISDVFLQDLKEAYPHLSDQLVAAQQNRNHNLQMFFEAGMEQGY
;
A
#
# COMPACT_ATOMS: atom_id res chain seq x y z
N MET A 1 -1.16 -13.00 16.61
CA MET A 1 -2.25 -11.99 16.49
C MET A 1 -1.91 -10.61 17.06
N ARG A 2 -1.41 -10.43 18.30
CA ARG A 2 -1.07 -9.08 18.85
C ARG A 2 0.08 -8.31 18.16
N LYS A 3 1.06 -9.02 17.54
CA LYS A 3 2.24 -8.38 16.92
C LYS A 3 1.89 -7.65 15.61
N VAL A 4 0.98 -8.20 14.81
CA VAL A 4 0.51 -7.66 13.51
C VAL A 4 -0.34 -6.39 13.69
N ALA A 5 -1.31 -6.39 14.63
CA ALA A 5 -2.17 -5.23 14.87
C ALA A 5 -1.40 -3.98 15.37
N CYS A 6 -0.34 -4.20 16.16
CA CYS A 6 0.50 -3.12 16.69
C CYS A 6 1.42 -2.54 15.59
N ALA A 7 1.96 -3.39 14.71
CA ALA A 7 2.75 -2.95 13.56
C ALA A 7 1.92 -2.07 12.61
N ASN A 8 0.70 -2.49 12.24
CA ASN A 8 -0.20 -1.69 11.39
C ASN A 8 -0.49 -0.29 11.97
N THR A 9 -0.57 -0.16 13.30
CA THR A 9 -0.79 1.14 13.94
C THR A 9 0.38 2.11 13.70
N TYR A 10 1.62 1.62 13.76
CA TYR A 10 2.80 2.46 13.53
C TYR A 10 3.03 2.75 12.05
N ILE A 11 2.76 1.77 11.17
CA ILE A 11 2.80 1.97 9.72
C ILE A 11 1.81 3.06 9.30
N ASN A 12 0.59 3.05 9.85
CA ASN A 12 -0.40 4.11 9.60
C ASN A 12 0.08 5.51 10.01
N LYS A 13 0.92 5.63 11.05
CA LYS A 13 1.50 6.91 11.49
C LYS A 13 2.62 7.41 10.57
N ILE A 14 3.47 6.52 10.07
CA ILE A 14 4.64 6.92 9.26
C ILE A 14 4.31 7.12 7.77
N LYS A 15 3.35 6.37 7.21
CA LYS A 15 2.88 6.48 5.81
C LYS A 15 2.66 7.91 5.32
N PRO A 16 1.88 8.78 6.00
CA PRO A 16 1.64 10.14 5.52
C PRO A 16 2.91 11.01 5.46
N ILE A 17 3.94 10.67 6.24
CA ILE A 17 5.21 11.42 6.29
C ILE A 17 6.09 11.04 5.11
N ILE A 18 6.32 9.74 4.91
CA ILE A 18 7.17 9.22 3.83
C ILE A 18 6.57 9.41 2.43
N ARG A 19 5.25 9.67 2.34
CA ARG A 19 4.58 10.08 1.10
C ARG A 19 4.84 11.55 0.73
N LYS A 20 5.34 12.36 1.66
CA LYS A 20 5.58 13.80 1.47
C LYS A 20 7.05 14.17 1.58
N THR A 21 7.85 13.31 2.18
CA THR A 21 9.27 13.55 2.47
C THR A 21 10.05 12.29 2.12
N SER A 22 11.21 12.47 1.50
CA SER A 22 12.13 11.38 1.20
C SER A 22 12.44 10.59 2.49
N PHE A 23 11.97 9.35 2.56
CA PHE A 23 12.28 8.45 3.67
C PHE A 23 13.77 8.14 3.74
N SER A 24 14.50 8.21 2.63
CA SER A 24 15.95 8.01 2.60
C SER A 24 16.67 9.00 3.53
N GLN A 25 16.14 10.22 3.66
CA GLN A 25 16.68 11.28 4.51
C GLN A 25 16.27 11.16 5.99
N LEU A 26 15.23 10.39 6.31
CA LEU A 26 14.73 10.26 7.68
C LEU A 26 15.68 9.44 8.55
N LYS A 27 16.06 10.00 9.70
CA LYS A 27 16.78 9.27 10.75
C LYS A 27 15.81 8.44 11.58
N ILE A 28 16.31 7.35 12.18
CA ILE A 28 15.50 6.50 13.08
C ILE A 28 14.84 7.30 14.22
N ASP A 29 15.53 8.31 14.76
CA ASP A 29 14.97 9.11 15.86
C ASP A 29 13.76 9.95 15.40
N GLU A 30 13.78 10.41 14.15
CA GLU A 30 12.65 11.11 13.54
C GLU A 30 11.50 10.15 13.25
N ILE A 31 11.80 8.95 12.74
CA ILE A 31 10.79 7.90 12.50
C ILE A 31 10.11 7.51 13.82
N ALA A 32 10.87 7.30 14.90
CA ALA A 32 10.33 7.02 16.22
C ALA A 32 9.42 8.15 16.72
N LYS A 33 9.83 9.41 16.51
CA LYS A 33 9.02 10.59 16.84
C LYS A 33 7.71 10.63 16.05
N TYR A 34 7.73 10.39 14.75
CA TYR A 34 6.52 10.34 13.92
C TYR A 34 5.57 9.19 14.30
N MET A 35 6.13 8.06 14.73
CA MET A 35 5.37 6.93 15.26
C MET A 35 4.87 7.16 16.70
N ASP A 36 5.30 8.24 17.36
CA ASP A 36 4.99 8.59 18.75
C ASP A 36 5.41 7.46 19.73
N ILE A 37 6.66 7.00 19.58
CA ILE A 37 7.29 5.99 20.41
C ILE A 37 8.76 6.33 20.68
N SER A 38 9.33 5.75 21.75
CA SER A 38 10.77 5.84 21.97
C SER A 38 11.56 5.01 20.94
N LYS A 39 12.83 5.38 20.69
CA LYS A 39 13.76 4.58 19.88
C LYS A 39 13.89 3.14 20.40
N ALA A 40 13.93 2.96 21.72
CA ALA A 40 13.98 1.64 22.35
C ALA A 40 12.70 0.82 22.09
N THR A 41 11.54 1.48 22.04
CA THR A 41 10.26 0.83 21.68
C THR A 41 10.23 0.48 20.20
N LEU A 42 10.71 1.36 19.32
CA LEU A 42 10.81 1.11 17.88
C LEU A 42 11.65 -0.15 17.61
N TYR A 43 12.83 -0.27 18.22
CA TYR A 43 13.69 -1.45 18.03
C TYR A 43 13.13 -2.76 18.59
N LYS A 44 12.17 -2.69 19.53
CA LYS A 44 11.42 -3.89 19.98
C LYS A 44 10.37 -4.34 18.96
N ARG A 45 10.00 -3.48 18.01
CA ARG A 45 8.97 -3.73 17.00
C ARG A 45 9.57 -4.01 15.63
N PHE A 46 10.59 -3.26 15.25
CA PHE A 46 11.31 -3.35 13.99
C PHE A 46 12.81 -3.44 14.27
N SER A 47 13.45 -4.44 13.71
CA SER A 47 14.89 -4.72 13.80
C SER A 47 15.74 -3.69 13.04
N SER A 48 15.21 -3.06 12.00
CA SER A 48 15.92 -2.08 11.18
C SER A 48 14.99 -1.04 10.56
N LYS A 49 15.59 -0.02 9.92
CA LYS A 49 14.84 0.90 9.04
C LYS A 49 14.29 0.15 7.83
N ASP A 50 15.01 -0.84 7.32
CA ASP A 50 14.61 -1.64 6.17
C ASP A 50 13.31 -2.40 6.46
N GLU A 51 13.18 -3.04 7.63
CA GLU A 51 11.95 -3.73 8.03
C GLU A 51 10.73 -2.79 8.11
N ILE A 52 10.95 -1.52 8.45
CA ILE A 52 9.88 -0.51 8.44
C ILE A 52 9.45 -0.21 6.99
N ILE A 53 10.41 -0.07 6.07
CA ILE A 53 10.10 0.20 4.66
C ILE A 53 9.44 -1.02 4.00
N GLU A 54 9.92 -2.23 4.28
CA GLU A 54 9.29 -3.48 3.85
C GLU A 54 7.82 -3.55 4.31
N ALA A 55 7.56 -3.28 5.60
CA ALA A 55 6.20 -3.27 6.14
C ALA A 55 5.30 -2.18 5.53
N VAL A 56 5.85 -1.02 5.17
CA VAL A 56 5.11 0.02 4.42
C VAL A 56 4.77 -0.49 3.01
N VAL A 57 5.73 -1.08 2.30
CA VAL A 57 5.52 -1.58 0.94
C VAL A 57 4.49 -2.71 0.95
N GLU A 58 4.57 -3.62 1.93
CA GLU A 58 3.59 -4.67 2.15
C GLU A 58 2.19 -4.10 2.38
N ASP A 59 2.04 -3.07 3.22
CA ASP A 59 0.75 -2.38 3.43
C ASP A 59 0.23 -1.74 2.13
N PHE A 60 1.10 -1.13 1.33
CA PHE A 60 0.71 -0.58 0.02
C PHE A 60 0.27 -1.67 -0.95
N MET A 61 0.98 -2.79 -1.04
CA MET A 61 0.59 -3.91 -1.90
C MET A 61 -0.74 -4.54 -1.44
N ASN A 62 -0.92 -4.71 -0.13
CA ASN A 62 -2.18 -5.22 0.42
C ASN A 62 -3.36 -4.31 0.06
N TYR A 63 -3.20 -3.00 0.19
CA TYR A 63 -4.23 -2.05 -0.23
C TYR A 63 -4.52 -2.13 -1.74
N LEU A 64 -3.52 -2.33 -2.59
CA LEU A 64 -3.76 -2.52 -4.03
C LEU A 64 -4.62 -3.76 -4.31
N LEU A 65 -4.39 -4.85 -3.57
CA LEU A 65 -5.10 -6.12 -3.72
C LEU A 65 -6.52 -6.12 -3.14
N GLU A 66 -6.86 -5.21 -2.23
CA GLU A 66 -8.21 -5.11 -1.63
C GLU A 66 -9.31 -4.95 -2.70
N GLY A 67 -9.03 -4.20 -3.78
CA GLY A 67 -9.99 -4.00 -4.87
C GLY A 67 -10.31 -5.28 -5.64
N ASP A 68 -9.41 -6.26 -5.67
CA ASP A 68 -9.63 -7.52 -6.36
C ASP A 68 -10.61 -8.42 -5.58
N ALA A 69 -10.64 -8.32 -4.24
CA ALA A 69 -11.58 -9.08 -3.43
C ALA A 69 -13.04 -8.65 -3.69
N ASP A 70 -13.30 -7.34 -3.79
CA ASP A 70 -14.63 -6.82 -4.12
C ASP A 70 -15.08 -7.24 -5.53
N ASN A 71 -14.15 -7.32 -6.50
CA ASN A 71 -14.45 -7.75 -7.88
C ASN A 71 -14.92 -9.20 -7.98
N GLN A 72 -14.47 -10.07 -7.09
CA GLN A 72 -14.72 -11.51 -7.11
C GLN A 72 -15.90 -11.92 -6.22
N ASP A 73 -16.53 -10.98 -5.52
CA ASP A 73 -17.67 -11.27 -4.65
C ASP A 73 -18.96 -11.40 -5.46
N GLU A 74 -19.29 -12.65 -5.80
CA GLU A 74 -20.50 -13.01 -6.54
C GLU A 74 -21.81 -12.73 -5.78
N SER A 75 -21.75 -12.44 -4.48
CA SER A 75 -22.95 -12.05 -3.71
C SER A 75 -23.44 -10.64 -4.04
N MET A 76 -22.58 -9.80 -4.63
CA MET A 76 -22.92 -8.45 -5.08
C MET A 76 -23.42 -8.43 -6.53
N SER A 77 -24.22 -7.42 -6.88
CA SER A 77 -24.52 -7.13 -8.28
C SER A 77 -23.29 -6.59 -9.01
N PHE A 78 -23.26 -6.69 -10.35
CA PHE A 78 -22.18 -6.12 -11.13
C PHE A 78 -22.03 -4.60 -10.90
N THR A 79 -23.15 -3.86 -10.85
CA THR A 79 -23.14 -2.41 -10.60
C THR A 79 -22.52 -2.06 -9.25
N GLU A 80 -22.81 -2.82 -8.19
CA GLU A 80 -22.21 -2.60 -6.87
C GLU A 80 -20.70 -2.87 -6.88
N ARG A 81 -20.27 -3.99 -7.48
CA ARG A 81 -18.84 -4.28 -7.67
C ARG A 81 -18.16 -3.17 -8.45
N PHE A 82 -18.75 -2.74 -9.56
CA PHE A 82 -18.23 -1.66 -10.39
C PHE A 82 -18.04 -0.35 -9.60
N GLN A 83 -19.05 0.08 -8.84
CA GLN A 83 -18.95 1.30 -8.03
C GLN A 83 -17.81 1.22 -7.01
N LYS A 84 -17.71 0.11 -6.27
CA LYS A 84 -16.64 -0.10 -5.29
C LYS A 84 -15.27 -0.08 -5.94
N THR A 85 -15.10 -0.85 -7.01
CA THR A 85 -13.86 -1.01 -7.75
C THR A 85 -13.41 0.28 -8.42
N PHE A 86 -14.33 1.05 -8.99
CA PHE A 86 -14.06 2.36 -9.58
C PHE A 86 -13.63 3.37 -8.52
N ILE A 87 -14.33 3.44 -7.37
CA ILE A 87 -13.94 4.32 -6.26
C ILE A 87 -12.56 3.93 -5.71
N HIS A 88 -12.32 2.63 -5.54
CA HIS A 88 -11.03 2.12 -5.11
C HIS A 88 -9.94 2.51 -6.12
N SER A 89 -10.24 2.45 -7.42
CA SER A 89 -9.25 2.77 -8.46
C SER A 89 -8.80 4.23 -8.44
N LEU A 90 -9.74 5.15 -8.24
CA LEU A 90 -9.45 6.57 -8.05
C LEU A 90 -8.58 6.82 -6.81
N LYS A 91 -8.83 6.10 -5.70
CA LYS A 91 -8.02 6.23 -4.49
C LYS A 91 -6.58 5.76 -4.71
N CYS A 92 -6.38 4.63 -5.40
CA CYS A 92 -5.05 4.07 -5.66
C CYS A 92 -4.13 5.04 -6.40
N VAL A 93 -4.66 5.83 -7.35
CA VAL A 93 -3.88 6.83 -8.12
C VAL A 93 -3.13 7.81 -7.21
N THR A 94 -3.72 8.15 -6.07
CA THR A 94 -3.10 9.09 -5.12
C THR A 94 -2.42 8.40 -3.95
N TYR A 95 -2.57 7.08 -3.82
CA TYR A 95 -2.20 6.35 -2.61
C TYR A 95 -0.69 6.23 -2.41
N ILE A 96 0.07 6.08 -3.50
CA ILE A 96 1.52 5.99 -3.50
C ILE A 96 2.08 7.24 -4.21
N SER A 97 2.89 8.02 -3.51
CA SER A 97 3.43 9.28 -4.03
C SER A 97 4.69 9.07 -4.88
N ASP A 98 4.93 9.94 -5.85
CA ASP A 98 6.18 9.97 -6.64
C ASP A 98 7.44 10.07 -5.76
N VAL A 99 7.40 10.84 -4.67
CA VAL A 99 8.52 10.97 -3.73
C VAL A 99 8.89 9.61 -3.13
N PHE A 100 7.90 8.87 -2.66
CA PHE A 100 8.09 7.52 -2.13
C PHE A 100 8.60 6.55 -3.21
N LEU A 101 8.04 6.60 -4.42
CA LEU A 101 8.46 5.73 -5.51
C LEU A 101 9.91 5.98 -5.93
N GLN A 102 10.33 7.25 -5.97
CA GLN A 102 11.71 7.61 -6.30
C GLN A 102 12.68 7.02 -5.26
N ASP A 103 12.42 7.25 -3.98
CA ASP A 103 13.26 6.72 -2.92
C ASP A 103 13.29 5.19 -2.93
N LEU A 104 12.14 4.54 -3.15
CA LEU A 104 12.04 3.08 -3.18
C LEU A 104 12.85 2.50 -4.34
N LYS A 105 12.79 3.12 -5.52
CA LYS A 105 13.56 2.72 -6.69
C LYS A 105 15.07 2.84 -6.46
N GLU A 106 15.51 3.88 -5.77
CA GLU A 106 16.93 4.13 -5.50
C GLU A 106 17.48 3.23 -4.39
N ALA A 107 16.76 3.13 -3.27
CA ALA A 107 17.25 2.44 -2.07
C ALA A 107 16.89 0.94 -2.01
N TYR A 108 15.74 0.56 -2.57
CA TYR A 108 15.19 -0.81 -2.49
C TYR A 108 14.60 -1.25 -3.84
N PRO A 109 15.43 -1.38 -4.91
CA PRO A 109 14.94 -1.67 -6.26
C PRO A 109 14.08 -2.95 -6.32
N HIS A 110 14.41 -3.97 -5.54
CA HIS A 110 13.62 -5.20 -5.45
C HIS A 110 12.19 -4.99 -4.90
N LEU A 111 12.01 -4.10 -3.91
CA LEU A 111 10.69 -3.73 -3.40
C LEU A 111 9.94 -2.86 -4.39
N SER A 112 10.65 -1.98 -5.11
CA SER A 112 10.08 -1.21 -6.21
C SER A 112 9.52 -2.14 -7.30
N ASP A 113 10.27 -3.16 -7.70
CA ASP A 113 9.84 -4.14 -8.70
C ASP A 113 8.60 -4.92 -8.24
N GLN A 114 8.56 -5.34 -6.98
CA GLN A 114 7.37 -5.99 -6.39
C GLN A 114 6.14 -5.09 -6.40
N LEU A 115 6.30 -3.82 -6.03
CA LEU A 115 5.22 -2.86 -6.00
C LEU A 115 4.71 -2.52 -7.41
N VAL A 116 5.60 -2.45 -8.40
CA VAL A 116 5.23 -2.29 -9.81
C VAL A 116 4.48 -3.51 -10.32
N ALA A 117 4.94 -4.73 -10.00
CA ALA A 117 4.26 -5.96 -10.37
C ALA A 117 2.85 -6.04 -9.76
N ALA A 118 2.68 -5.65 -8.49
CA ALA A 118 1.37 -5.59 -7.84
C ALA A 118 0.43 -4.60 -8.54
N GLN A 119 0.92 -3.41 -8.92
CA GLN A 119 0.13 -2.43 -9.68
C GLN A 119 -0.28 -2.95 -11.07
N GLN A 120 0.64 -3.62 -11.78
CA GLN A 120 0.38 -4.20 -13.09
C GLN A 120 -0.67 -5.31 -13.01
N ASN A 121 -0.55 -6.21 -12.05
CA ASN A 121 -1.52 -7.29 -11.83
C ASN A 121 -2.93 -6.72 -11.56
N ARG A 122 -3.03 -5.76 -10.63
CA ARG A 122 -4.29 -5.06 -10.35
C ARG A 122 -4.87 -4.38 -11.59
N ASN A 123 -4.05 -3.69 -12.38
CA ASN A 123 -4.53 -3.02 -13.61
C ASN A 123 -5.05 -4.02 -14.64
N HIS A 124 -4.41 -5.20 -14.75
CA HIS A 124 -4.90 -6.29 -15.59
C HIS A 124 -6.25 -6.82 -15.09
N ASN A 125 -6.40 -7.05 -13.78
CA ASN A 125 -7.66 -7.50 -13.18
C ASN A 125 -8.79 -6.49 -13.38
N LEU A 126 -8.50 -5.19 -13.23
CA LEU A 126 -9.45 -4.10 -13.49
C LEU A 126 -9.90 -4.08 -14.95
N GLN A 127 -8.97 -4.24 -15.89
CA GLN A 127 -9.27 -4.31 -17.30
C GLN A 127 -10.23 -5.46 -17.59
N MET A 128 -9.91 -6.68 -17.13
CA MET A 128 -10.76 -7.86 -17.31
C MET A 128 -12.17 -7.66 -16.73
N PHE A 129 -12.26 -7.06 -15.53
CA PHE A 129 -13.55 -6.80 -14.88
C PHE A 129 -14.42 -5.83 -15.70
N PHE A 130 -13.83 -4.75 -16.22
CA PHE A 130 -14.57 -3.80 -17.05
C PHE A 130 -14.96 -4.37 -18.42
N GLU A 131 -14.08 -5.15 -19.06
CA GLU A 131 -14.38 -5.87 -20.30
C GLU A 131 -15.55 -6.84 -20.13
N ALA A 132 -15.55 -7.64 -19.06
CA ALA A 132 -16.65 -8.56 -18.74
C ALA A 132 -17.98 -7.83 -18.54
N GLY A 133 -17.96 -6.63 -17.94
CA GLY A 133 -19.13 -5.78 -17.81
C GLY A 133 -19.72 -5.34 -19.15
N MET A 134 -18.85 -4.84 -20.04
CA MET A 134 -19.25 -4.41 -21.39
C MET A 134 -19.86 -5.56 -22.20
N GLU A 135 -19.28 -6.76 -22.12
CA GLU A 135 -19.80 -7.96 -22.81
C GLU A 135 -21.18 -8.39 -22.29
N GLN A 136 -21.45 -8.17 -21.00
CA GLN A 136 -22.73 -8.46 -20.37
C GLN A 136 -23.79 -7.35 -20.55
N GLY A 137 -23.43 -6.25 -21.22
CA GLY A 137 -24.34 -5.15 -21.52
C GLY A 137 -24.56 -4.16 -20.36
N TYR A 138 -23.61 -4.06 -19.44
CA TYR A 138 -23.56 -3.01 -18.41
C TYR A 138 -22.92 -1.71 -18.90
#